data_AF-A0A918XXU3-F1
#
_entry.id   AF-A0A918XXU3-F1
#
_cell.length_a   1.000
_cell.length_b   1.000
_cell.length_c   1.000
_cell.angle_alpha   90.00
_cell.angle_beta   90.00
_cell.angle_gamma   90.00
#
_symmetry.space_group_name_H-M   'P 1'
#
loop_
_entity.id
_entity.type
_entity.pdbx_description
1 polymer ?
#
loop_
_entity_poly.entity_id
_entity_poly.type
_entity_poly.pdbx_seq_one_letter_code
_entity_poly.pdbx_strand_id
1 'polypeptide(L)'
;MTTFGEDAATAAAHASDAIEEALAARTVTGQELPEPSAPGPHSAAIGTQVELKLLLYRRLRAAGLSRADLQRRLGWQCRSVDRLFRFDHASRLNQVDAALRALGEEIRVEVRAV
;
A
#
# COMPACT_ATOMS: atom_id res chain seq x y z
N MET A 1 -13.20 -10.78 -7.23
CA MET A 1 -12.06 -11.59 -6.76
C MET A 1 -12.61 -12.57 -5.74
N THR A 2 -12.26 -13.84 -5.84
CA THR A 2 -12.76 -14.93 -4.99
C THR A 2 -11.61 -15.87 -4.67
N THR A 3 -11.52 -16.30 -3.42
CA THR A 3 -10.54 -17.28 -2.94
C THR A 3 -11.21 -18.20 -1.91
N PHE A 4 -10.54 -19.27 -1.50
CA PHE A 4 -11.08 -20.26 -0.56
C PHE A 4 -9.96 -20.85 0.29
N GLY A 5 -10.31 -21.49 1.40
CA GLY A 5 -9.38 -22.25 2.24
C GLY A 5 -10.09 -23.48 2.82
N GLU A 6 -9.32 -24.48 3.21
CA GLU A 6 -9.84 -25.75 3.76
C GLU A 6 -10.41 -25.58 5.17
N ASP A 7 -9.94 -24.55 5.87
CA ASP A 7 -10.45 -24.12 7.16
C ASP A 7 -10.55 -22.58 7.24
N ALA A 8 -11.11 -22.08 8.34
CA ALA A 8 -11.31 -20.65 8.55
C ALA A 8 -9.99 -19.85 8.59
N ALA A 9 -8.91 -20.43 9.12
CA ALA A 9 -7.63 -19.74 9.24
C ALA A 9 -6.96 -19.59 7.87
N THR A 10 -6.96 -20.66 7.09
CA THR A 10 -6.45 -20.70 5.71
C THR A 10 -7.27 -19.79 4.81
N ALA A 11 -8.61 -19.81 4.94
CA ALA A 11 -9.48 -18.93 4.17
C ALA A 11 -9.22 -17.45 4.48
N ALA A 12 -8.97 -17.09 5.76
CA ALA A 12 -8.65 -15.73 6.16
C ALA A 12 -7.28 -15.26 5.64
N ALA A 13 -6.27 -16.14 5.69
CA ALA A 13 -4.94 -15.86 5.13
C ALA A 13 -5.03 -15.61 3.62
N HIS A 14 -5.68 -16.53 2.89
CA HIS A 14 -5.86 -16.38 1.44
C HIS A 14 -6.70 -15.15 1.08
N ALA A 15 -7.71 -14.79 1.88
CA ALA A 15 -8.49 -13.57 1.67
C ALA A 15 -7.63 -12.31 1.78
N SER A 16 -6.71 -12.29 2.74
CA SER A 16 -5.77 -11.17 2.95
C SER A 16 -4.82 -11.03 1.76
N ASP A 17 -4.16 -12.13 1.35
CA ASP A 17 -3.26 -12.14 0.18
C ASP A 17 -3.98 -11.71 -1.10
N ALA A 18 -5.19 -12.22 -1.30
CA ALA A 18 -5.98 -11.87 -2.48
C ALA A 18 -6.31 -10.37 -2.48
N ILE A 19 -6.71 -9.80 -1.34
CA ILE A 19 -7.01 -8.36 -1.24
C ILE A 19 -5.77 -7.52 -1.53
N GLU A 20 -4.61 -7.90 -0.99
CA GLU A 20 -3.35 -7.20 -1.28
C GLU A 20 -3.01 -7.22 -2.77
N GLU A 21 -3.18 -8.37 -3.43
CA GLU A 21 -2.94 -8.52 -4.88
C GLU A 21 -3.91 -7.67 -5.71
N ALA A 22 -5.20 -7.65 -5.35
CA ALA A 22 -6.19 -6.82 -6.04
C ALA A 22 -5.91 -5.31 -5.87
N LEU A 23 -5.43 -4.89 -4.70
CA LEU A 23 -5.01 -3.51 -4.47
C LEU A 23 -3.74 -3.18 -5.26
N ALA A 24 -2.76 -4.10 -5.29
CA ALA A 24 -1.55 -3.95 -6.08
C ALA A 24 -1.88 -3.75 -7.57
N ALA A 25 -2.74 -4.60 -8.14
CA ALA A 25 -3.17 -4.50 -9.54
C ALA A 25 -3.82 -3.13 -9.88
N ARG A 26 -4.61 -2.57 -8.95
CA ARG A 26 -5.17 -1.21 -9.08
C ARG A 26 -4.08 -0.14 -9.11
N THR A 27 -3.05 -0.25 -8.26
CA THR A 27 -1.95 0.74 -8.26
C THR A 27 -1.11 0.70 -9.54
N VAL A 28 -0.96 -0.48 -10.16
CA VAL A 28 -0.27 -0.65 -11.46
C VAL A 28 -1.04 0.03 -12.58
N THR A 29 -2.38 -0.08 -12.58
CA THR A 29 -3.26 0.48 -13.61
C THR A 29 -3.67 1.94 -13.36
N GLY A 30 -3.16 2.58 -12.30
CA GLY A 30 -3.48 3.98 -11.99
C GLY A 30 -4.90 4.18 -11.45
N GLN A 31 -5.57 3.12 -11.02
CA GLN A 31 -6.97 3.15 -10.59
C GLN A 31 -7.14 3.69 -9.17
N GLU A 32 -8.35 4.14 -8.86
CA GLU A 32 -8.70 4.52 -7.49
C GLU A 32 -8.74 3.28 -6.59
N LEU A 33 -8.20 3.46 -5.39
CA LEU A 33 -8.25 2.45 -4.35
C LEU A 33 -9.58 2.59 -3.63
N PRO A 34 -10.34 1.50 -3.45
CA PRO A 34 -11.55 1.55 -2.65
C PRO A 34 -11.21 1.93 -1.20
N GLU A 35 -12.16 2.57 -0.52
CA GLU A 35 -12.08 2.74 0.92
C GLU A 35 -12.43 1.43 1.64
N PRO A 36 -11.76 1.12 2.77
CA PRO A 36 -12.09 -0.05 3.55
C PRO A 36 -13.51 0.07 4.11
N SER A 37 -14.23 -1.05 4.15
CA SER A 37 -15.52 -1.12 4.84
C SER A 37 -15.32 -1.06 6.36
N ALA A 38 -16.41 -0.82 7.10
CA ALA A 38 -16.39 -0.96 8.55
C ALA A 38 -15.89 -2.36 8.95
N PRO A 39 -15.02 -2.46 9.97
CA PRO A 39 -14.50 -3.76 10.42
C PRO A 39 -15.64 -4.62 10.96
N GLY A 40 -15.55 -5.92 10.69
CA GLY A 40 -16.54 -6.92 11.12
C GLY A 40 -15.87 -8.26 11.45
N PRO A 41 -16.67 -9.29 11.78
CA PRO A 41 -16.16 -10.60 12.21
C PRO A 41 -15.25 -11.32 11.21
N HIS A 42 -15.32 -10.93 9.93
CA HIS A 42 -14.58 -11.55 8.82
C HIS A 42 -13.82 -10.50 8.00
N SER A 43 -13.18 -9.55 8.67
CA SER A 43 -12.29 -8.58 8.01
C SER A 43 -10.92 -9.20 7.73
N ALA A 44 -10.43 -8.99 6.51
CA ALA A 44 -9.05 -9.32 6.17
C ALA A 44 -8.12 -8.17 6.59
N ALA A 45 -7.09 -8.51 7.35
CA ALA A 45 -6.03 -7.57 7.68
C ALA A 45 -5.00 -7.54 6.54
N ILE A 46 -4.48 -6.36 6.22
CA ILE A 46 -3.35 -6.22 5.31
C ILE A 46 -2.08 -5.94 6.12
N GLY A 47 -0.93 -6.33 5.59
CA GLY A 47 0.35 -6.06 6.23
C GLY A 47 0.65 -4.55 6.31
N THR A 48 1.27 -4.11 7.40
CA THR A 48 1.64 -2.70 7.62
C THR A 48 2.47 -2.12 6.47
N GLN A 49 3.35 -2.92 5.86
CA GLN A 49 4.15 -2.47 4.72
C GLN A 49 3.29 -2.19 3.48
N VAL A 50 2.23 -2.97 3.26
CA VAL A 50 1.28 -2.75 2.17
C VAL A 50 0.44 -1.51 2.45
N GLU A 51 -0.05 -1.36 3.67
CA GLU A 51 -0.78 -0.17 4.11
C GLU A 51 0.01 1.13 3.86
N LEU A 52 1.30 1.15 4.25
CA LEU A 52 2.17 2.29 4.01
C LEU A 52 2.32 2.65 2.52
N LYS A 53 2.40 1.65 1.64
CA LYS A 53 2.48 1.87 0.19
C LYS A 53 1.16 2.36 -0.39
N LEU A 54 0.03 1.85 0.11
CA LEU A 54 -1.30 2.31 -0.27
C LEU A 54 -1.49 3.78 0.13
N LEU A 55 -1.08 4.16 1.34
CA LEU A 55 -1.11 5.55 1.80
C LEU A 55 -0.25 6.44 0.89
N LEU A 56 1.00 6.05 0.60
CA LEU A 56 1.86 6.79 -0.32
C LEU A 56 1.18 6.96 -1.70
N TYR A 57 0.58 5.89 -2.24
CA TYR A 57 -0.12 5.95 -3.52
C TYR A 57 -1.31 6.91 -3.49
N ARG A 58 -2.16 6.84 -2.45
CA ARG A 58 -3.30 7.75 -2.26
C ARG A 58 -2.83 9.20 -2.20
N ARG A 59 -1.79 9.49 -1.43
CA ARG A 59 -1.23 10.85 -1.27
C ARG A 59 -0.63 11.39 -2.56
N LEU A 60 0.12 10.56 -3.29
CA LEU A 60 0.66 10.94 -4.59
C LEU A 60 -0.45 11.31 -5.57
N ARG A 61 -1.51 10.50 -5.62
CA ARG A 61 -2.68 10.77 -6.46
C ARG A 61 -3.47 12.00 -6.03
N ALA A 62 -3.72 12.19 -4.74
CA ALA A 62 -4.40 13.36 -4.20
C ALA A 62 -3.65 14.66 -4.51
N ALA A 63 -2.31 14.61 -4.53
CA ALA A 63 -1.46 15.72 -4.94
C ALA A 63 -1.45 15.97 -6.47
N GLY A 64 -2.08 15.10 -7.27
CA GLY A 64 -2.07 15.19 -8.73
C GLY A 64 -0.69 14.92 -9.36
N LEU A 65 0.20 14.24 -8.65
CA LEU A 65 1.58 14.01 -9.06
C LEU A 65 1.78 12.62 -9.67
N SER A 66 2.68 12.52 -10.64
CA SER A 66 3.13 11.26 -11.21
C SER A 66 4.32 10.68 -10.42
N ARG A 67 4.65 9.41 -10.68
CA ARG A 67 5.90 8.80 -10.16
C ARG A 67 7.14 9.52 -10.66
N ALA A 68 7.10 10.09 -11.87
CA ALA A 68 8.20 10.90 -12.41
C ALA A 68 8.36 12.22 -11.64
N ASP A 69 7.27 12.83 -11.19
CA ASP A 69 7.33 14.01 -10.34
C ASP A 69 7.95 13.67 -8.97
N LEU A 70 7.52 12.57 -8.37
CA LEU A 70 8.11 12.08 -7.12
C LEU A 70 9.60 11.76 -7.29
N GLN A 71 10.00 11.15 -8.41
CA GLN A 71 11.40 10.91 -8.74
C GLN A 71 12.21 12.21 -8.77
N ARG A 72 11.71 13.25 -9.45
CA ARG A 72 12.39 14.55 -9.53
C ARG A 72 12.50 15.22 -8.17
N ARG A 73 11.47 15.12 -7.32
CA ARG A 73 11.48 15.66 -5.96
C ARG A 73 12.49 14.96 -5.04
N LEU A 74 12.59 13.64 -5.16
CA LEU A 74 13.50 12.82 -4.34
C LEU A 74 14.94 12.82 -4.87
N GLY A 75 15.16 13.14 -6.14
CA GLY A 75 16.47 12.97 -6.80
C GLY A 75 16.88 11.49 -6.93
N TRP A 76 15.93 10.56 -6.86
CA TRP A 76 16.20 9.12 -6.91
C TRP A 76 16.20 8.58 -8.33
N GLN A 77 16.74 7.39 -8.50
CA GLN A 77 16.60 6.62 -9.74
C GLN A 77 15.15 6.13 -9.91
N CYS A 78 14.65 6.11 -11.15
CA CYS A 78 13.31 5.65 -11.49
C CYS A 78 12.97 4.29 -10.86
N ARG A 79 13.87 3.32 -10.95
CA ARG A 79 13.72 1.98 -10.36
C ARG A 79 13.48 2.02 -8.84
N SER A 80 14.12 2.94 -8.12
CA SER A 80 13.97 3.06 -6.66
C SER A 80 12.59 3.62 -6.30
N VAL A 81 12.05 4.52 -7.10
CA VAL A 81 10.69 5.06 -6.91
C VAL A 81 9.64 4.02 -7.28
N ASP A 82 9.82 3.31 -8.40
CA ASP A 82 8.88 2.26 -8.81
C ASP A 82 8.73 1.16 -7.76
N ARG A 83 9.83 0.81 -7.09
CA ARG A 83 9.85 -0.15 -5.99
C ARG A 83 8.97 0.23 -4.81
N LEU A 84 8.74 1.53 -4.56
CA LEU A 84 7.82 2.00 -3.52
C LEU A 84 6.37 1.60 -3.81
N PHE A 85 6.02 1.36 -5.07
CA PHE A 85 4.67 1.01 -5.52
C PHE A 85 4.56 -0.47 -5.92
N ARG A 86 5.57 -1.28 -5.61
CA ARG A 86 5.60 -2.72 -5.86
C ARG A 86 5.37 -3.46 -4.55
N PHE A 87 4.26 -4.16 -4.44
CA PHE A 87 3.80 -4.71 -3.15
C PHE A 87 4.63 -5.94 -2.77
N ASP A 88 5.04 -6.72 -3.78
CA ASP A 88 5.99 -7.84 -3.74
C ASP A 88 7.43 -7.46 -3.35
N HIS A 89 7.75 -6.16 -3.26
CA HIS A 89 9.10 -5.69 -2.97
C HIS A 89 9.23 -5.09 -1.57
N ALA A 90 10.09 -5.64 -0.72
CA ALA A 90 10.40 -5.05 0.58
C ALA A 90 11.02 -3.64 0.43
N SER A 91 10.26 -2.61 0.79
CA SER A 91 10.74 -1.23 0.85
C SER A 91 11.05 -0.88 2.30
N ARG A 92 12.19 -0.23 2.54
CA ARG A 92 12.55 0.19 3.89
C ARG A 92 11.65 1.35 4.30
N LEU A 93 11.25 1.38 5.58
CA LEU A 93 10.37 2.43 6.11
C LEU A 93 10.91 3.85 5.85
N ASN A 94 12.23 4.06 6.00
CA ASN A 94 12.85 5.36 5.74
C ASN A 94 12.68 5.83 4.28
N GLN A 95 12.51 4.91 3.32
CA GLN A 95 12.28 5.29 1.93
C GLN A 95 10.84 5.76 1.72
N VAL A 96 9.87 5.09 2.35
CA VAL A 96 8.46 5.49 2.30
C VAL A 96 8.26 6.83 3.03
N ASP A 97 8.92 7.00 4.18
CA ASP A 97 8.92 8.26 4.93
C ASP A 97 9.48 9.43 4.10
N ALA A 98 10.65 9.24 3.46
CA ALA A 98 11.22 10.25 2.59
C ALA A 98 10.28 10.61 1.42
N ALA A 99 9.62 9.61 0.83
CA ALA A 99 8.65 9.83 -0.24
C ALA A 99 7.43 10.64 0.24
N LEU A 100 6.86 10.31 1.39
CA LEU A 100 5.75 11.08 1.99
C LEU A 100 6.16 12.50 2.35
N ARG A 101 7.37 12.70 2.91
CA ARG A 101 7.91 14.03 3.19
C ARG A 101 8.10 14.87 1.93
N ALA A 102 8.51 14.28 0.82
CA ALA A 102 8.57 14.97 -0.48
C ALA A 102 7.18 15.39 -1.01
N LEU A 103 6.11 14.80 -0.47
CA LEU A 103 4.72 15.19 -0.71
C LEU A 103 4.18 16.17 0.36
N GLY A 104 4.97 16.53 1.37
CA GLY A 104 4.56 17.40 2.47
C GLY A 104 3.80 16.69 3.60
N GLU A 105 3.90 15.36 3.68
CA GLU A 105 3.19 14.52 4.66
C GLU A 105 4.19 13.87 5.64
N GLU A 106 3.74 13.56 6.85
CA GLU A 106 4.53 12.85 7.86
C GLU A 106 3.90 11.52 8.27
N ILE A 107 4.72 10.51 8.57
CA ILE A 107 4.24 9.25 9.15
C ILE A 107 4.13 9.42 10.66
N ARG A 108 2.96 9.13 11.22
CA ARG A 108 2.76 8.89 12.65
C ARG A 108 2.46 7.42 12.89
N VAL A 109 3.07 6.84 13.90
CA VAL A 109 2.93 5.42 14.24
C VAL A 109 2.25 5.29 15.59
N GLU A 110 1.27 4.39 15.65
CA GLU A 110 0.60 3.98 16.88
C GLU A 110 0.62 2.46 16.99
N VAL A 111 0.55 1.95 18.22
CA VAL A 111 0.47 0.51 18.50
C VAL A 111 -0.85 0.25 19.21
N ARG A 112 -1.58 -0.77 18.76
CA ARG A 112 -2.87 -1.20 19.31
C ARG A 112 -2.79 -2.68 19.69
N ALA A 113 -3.61 -3.10 20.66
CA ALA A 113 -3.77 -4.52 20.96
C ALA A 113 -4.46 -5.23 19.78
N VAL A 114 -4.01 -6.45 19.47
CA VAL A 114 -4.57 -7.34 18.43
C VAL A 114 -5.62 -8.24 19.06
#